data_AF-F9Q8U5-F1
#
_entry.id   AF-F9Q8U5-F1
#
_cell.length_a   1.000
_cell.length_b   1.000
_cell.length_c   1.000
_cell.angle_alpha   90.00
_cell.angle_beta   90.00
_cell.angle_gamma   90.00
#
_symmetry.space_group_name_H-M   'P 1'
#
loop_
_entity.id
_entity.type
_entity.pdbx_description
1 polymer ?
#
loop_
_entity_poly.entity_id
_entity_poly.type
_entity_poly.pdbx_seq_one_letter_code
_entity_poly.pdbx_strand_id
1 'polypeptide(L)'
;MFFDLVNLFQNNARKNISIDLDDEEFQKNIQELTENMMLWASEEVIIAWRDFKNIESSSDDPYLALRKIDKLYRAIRKDLGHNDNNLKDLDLIKINLKDPENLN
;
A
#
# COMPACT_ATOMS: atom_id res chain seq x y z
N MET A 1 3.34 -4.57 10.96
CA MET A 1 2.01 -4.62 10.33
C MET A 1 1.95 -3.96 8.95
N PHE A 2 2.15 -2.64 8.81
CA PHE A 2 2.11 -1.98 7.47
C PHE A 2 3.12 -2.57 6.48
N PHE A 3 4.39 -2.71 6.88
CA PHE A 3 5.43 -3.29 6.02
C PHE A 3 5.22 -4.78 5.73
N ASP A 4 4.55 -5.51 6.62
CA ASP A 4 4.19 -6.91 6.37
C ASP A 4 3.17 -7.00 5.24
N LEU A 5 2.22 -6.06 5.20
CA LEU A 5 1.30 -5.89 4.09
C LEU A 5 2.05 -5.57 2.79
N VAL A 6 2.96 -4.58 2.81
CA VAL A 6 3.76 -4.24 1.63
C VAL A 6 4.53 -5.45 1.10
N ASN A 7 5.17 -6.22 2.00
CA ASN A 7 5.90 -7.43 1.65
C ASN A 7 4.99 -8.51 1.05
N LEU A 8 3.79 -8.70 1.59
CA LEU A 8 2.78 -9.62 1.05
C LEU A 8 2.43 -9.26 -0.40
N PHE A 9 2.04 -7.99 -0.64
CA PHE A 9 1.68 -7.51 -1.97
C PHE A 9 2.85 -7.62 -2.97
N GLN A 10 4.07 -7.26 -2.55
CA GLN A 10 5.25 -7.37 -3.40
C GLN A 10 5.59 -8.82 -3.77
N ASN A 11 5.52 -9.75 -2.81
CA ASN A 11 5.80 -11.16 -3.05
C ASN A 11 4.75 -11.80 -3.96
N ASN A 12 3.48 -11.44 -3.77
CA ASN A 12 2.37 -11.98 -4.54
C ASN A 12 2.35 -11.42 -5.97
N ALA A 13 2.60 -10.12 -6.16
CA ALA A 13 2.76 -9.52 -7.49
C ALA A 13 3.91 -10.19 -8.28
N ARG A 14 5.06 -10.45 -7.63
CA ARG A 14 6.19 -11.14 -8.28
C ARG A 14 5.88 -12.57 -8.71
N LYS A 15 5.15 -13.30 -7.88
CA LYS A 15 4.84 -14.71 -8.12
C LYS A 15 3.56 -14.90 -8.92
N ASN A 16 2.90 -13.81 -9.31
CA ASN A 16 1.55 -13.81 -9.89
C ASN A 16 0.56 -14.64 -9.05
N ILE A 17 0.69 -14.56 -7.72
CA ILE A 17 -0.17 -15.24 -6.76
C ILE A 17 -1.26 -14.26 -6.34
N SER A 18 -2.51 -14.70 -6.37
CA SER A 18 -3.62 -13.93 -5.79
C SER A 18 -3.48 -13.89 -4.27
N ILE A 19 -3.72 -12.72 -3.67
CA ILE A 19 -3.86 -12.62 -2.21
C ILE A 19 -5.16 -13.33 -1.83
N ASP A 20 -5.09 -14.25 -0.87
CA ASP A 20 -6.27 -14.81 -0.25
C ASP A 20 -6.87 -13.75 0.67
N LEU A 21 -7.95 -13.13 0.22
CA LEU A 21 -8.66 -12.12 1.00
C LEU A 21 -9.50 -12.75 2.10
N ASP A 22 -9.75 -14.06 2.07
CA ASP A 22 -10.57 -14.74 3.08
C ASP A 22 -9.73 -15.30 4.25
N ASP A 23 -8.40 -15.12 4.20
CA ASP A 23 -7.51 -15.48 5.30
C ASP A 23 -7.85 -14.68 6.58
N GLU A 24 -8.21 -15.38 7.66
CA GLU A 24 -8.69 -14.77 8.90
C GLU A 24 -7.65 -13.87 9.57
N GLU A 25 -6.36 -14.26 9.51
CA GLU A 25 -5.28 -13.46 10.09
C GLU A 25 -5.06 -12.18 9.29
N PHE A 26 -5.11 -12.25 7.97
CA PHE A 26 -5.08 -11.09 7.08
C PHE A 26 -6.25 -10.13 7.34
N GLN A 27 -7.48 -10.64 7.42
CA GLN A 27 -8.67 -9.84 7.71
C GLN A 27 -8.58 -9.13 9.05
N LYS A 28 -8.14 -9.85 10.09
CA LYS A 28 -7.92 -9.26 11.42
C LYS A 28 -6.88 -8.13 11.38
N ASN A 29 -5.74 -8.35 10.73
CA ASN A 29 -4.68 -7.35 10.62
C ASN A 29 -5.15 -6.10 9.85
N ILE A 30 -5.92 -6.28 8.77
CA ILE A 30 -6.52 -5.18 7.99
C ILE A 30 -7.55 -4.40 8.82
N GLN A 31 -8.36 -5.10 9.63
CA GLN A 31 -9.33 -4.48 10.50
C GLN A 31 -8.65 -3.63 11.57
N GLU A 32 -7.69 -4.19 12.31
CA GLU A 32 -6.93 -3.47 13.34
C GLU A 32 -6.21 -2.25 12.75
N LEU A 33 -5.62 -2.37 11.56
CA LEU A 33 -5.02 -1.25 10.86
C LEU A 33 -6.05 -0.18 10.48
N THR A 34 -7.23 -0.58 9.99
CA THR A 34 -8.32 0.34 9.63
C THR A 34 -8.78 1.14 10.85
N GLU A 35 -9.00 0.48 11.99
CA GLU A 35 -9.43 1.13 13.24
C GLU A 35 -8.43 2.18 13.71
N ASN A 36 -7.13 1.84 13.69
CA ASN A 36 -6.07 2.80 14.04
C ASN A 36 -6.02 4.00 13.07
N MET A 37 -6.16 3.76 11.77
CA MET A 37 -6.16 4.84 10.78
C MET A 37 -7.37 5.77 10.91
N MET A 38 -8.55 5.23 11.23
CA MET A 38 -9.75 6.06 11.46
C MET A 38 -9.62 6.99 12.67
N LEU A 39 -8.89 6.56 13.71
CA LEU A 39 -8.76 7.33 14.94
C LEU A 39 -7.67 8.39 14.88
N TRP A 40 -6.51 8.07 14.28
CA TRP A 40 -5.30 8.87 14.42
C TRP A 40 -4.81 9.56 13.15
N ALA A 41 -5.24 9.11 11.98
CA ALA A 41 -4.67 9.59 10.73
C ALA A 41 -5.36 10.86 10.22
N SER A 42 -4.67 11.68 9.44
CA SER A 42 -5.32 12.81 8.75
C SER A 42 -6.30 12.34 7.67
N GLU A 43 -7.13 13.29 7.25
CA GLU A 43 -8.06 13.16 6.12
C GLU A 43 -7.38 12.57 4.87
N GLU A 44 -6.19 13.05 4.51
CA GLU A 44 -5.46 12.59 3.32
C GLU A 44 -5.05 11.12 3.42
N VAL A 45 -4.63 10.67 4.61
CA VAL A 45 -4.30 9.26 4.88
C VAL A 45 -5.56 8.40 4.81
N ILE A 46 -6.67 8.84 5.39
CA ILE A 46 -7.95 8.12 5.36
C ILE A 46 -8.43 7.92 3.92
N ILE A 47 -8.35 8.98 3.09
CA ILE A 47 -8.70 8.91 1.66
C ILE A 47 -7.79 7.91 0.94
N ALA A 48 -6.48 7.98 1.16
CA ALA A 48 -5.54 7.05 0.53
C ALA A 48 -5.76 5.59 0.97
N TRP A 49 -6.09 5.36 2.25
CA TRP A 49 -6.42 4.03 2.78
C TRP A 49 -7.69 3.46 2.15
N ARG A 50 -8.77 4.26 2.08
CA ARG A 50 -10.02 3.87 1.41
C ARG A 50 -9.78 3.51 -0.05
N ASP A 51 -9.01 4.34 -0.75
CA ASP A 51 -8.68 4.14 -2.16
C ASP A 51 -7.83 2.90 -2.41
N PHE A 52 -7.02 2.48 -1.43
CA PHE A 52 -6.29 1.21 -1.45
C PHE A 52 -7.23 0.02 -1.20
N LYS A 53 -8.16 0.11 -0.23
CA LYS A 53 -9.11 -1.00 0.02
C LYS A 53 -10.09 -1.24 -1.13
N ASN A 54 -10.39 -0.21 -1.91
CA ASN A 54 -11.28 -0.30 -3.07
C ASN A 54 -10.56 -0.70 -4.38
N ILE A 55 -9.38 -1.33 -4.29
CA ILE A 55 -8.76 -1.93 -5.48
C ILE A 55 -9.66 -3.07 -5.95
N GLU A 56 -10.27 -2.91 -7.12
CA GLU A 56 -11.02 -3.97 -7.76
C GLU A 56 -10.06 -5.07 -8.24
N SER A 57 -10.42 -6.32 -7.97
CA SER A 57 -9.66 -7.52 -8.34
C SER A 57 -9.47 -7.69 -9.85
N SER A 58 -10.22 -6.93 -10.67
CA SER A 58 -10.28 -6.99 -12.13
C SER A 58 -9.50 -5.86 -12.83
N SER A 59 -8.56 -5.22 -12.13
CA SER A 59 -7.66 -4.23 -12.75
C SER A 59 -6.69 -4.91 -13.73
N ASP A 60 -6.74 -4.51 -15.01
CA ASP A 60 -5.75 -4.90 -16.04
C ASP A 60 -4.33 -4.38 -15.74
N ASP A 61 -4.20 -3.48 -14.76
CA ASP A 61 -2.93 -2.90 -14.32
C ASP A 61 -2.34 -3.70 -13.14
N PRO A 62 -1.28 -4.50 -13.36
CA PRO A 62 -0.67 -5.34 -12.32
C PRO A 62 0.04 -4.52 -11.23
N TYR A 63 0.26 -3.22 -11.46
CA TYR A 63 0.96 -2.33 -10.53
C TYR A 63 0.01 -1.38 -9.79
N LEU A 64 -1.31 -1.46 -10.03
CA LEU A 64 -2.29 -0.58 -9.40
C LEU A 64 -2.18 -0.61 -7.87
N ALA A 65 -2.08 -1.82 -7.31
CA ALA A 65 -1.96 -1.99 -5.87
C ALA A 65 -0.68 -1.35 -5.31
N LEU A 66 0.46 -1.52 -6.00
CA LEU A 66 1.72 -0.90 -5.59
C LEU A 66 1.64 0.64 -5.64
N ARG A 67 1.00 1.21 -6.67
CA ARG A 67 0.80 2.67 -6.76
C ARG A 67 -0.11 3.20 -5.64
N LYS A 68 -1.16 2.47 -5.29
CA LYS A 68 -2.06 2.85 -4.19
C LYS A 68 -1.36 2.77 -2.83
N ILE A 69 -0.51 1.75 -2.62
CA ILE A 69 0.36 1.66 -1.43
C ILE A 69 1.36 2.83 -1.39
N ASP A 70 2.01 3.18 -2.51
CA ASP A 70 2.93 4.32 -2.57
C ASP A 70 2.23 5.63 -2.17
N LYS A 71 1.02 5.86 -2.68
CA LYS A 71 0.18 7.03 -2.33
C LYS A 71 -0.17 7.06 -0.84
N LEU A 72 -0.58 5.92 -0.29
CA LEU A 72 -0.84 5.80 1.15
C LEU A 72 0.41 6.11 1.97
N TYR A 73 1.57 5.61 1.55
CA TYR A 73 2.82 5.85 2.26
C TYR A 73 3.21 7.34 2.24
N ARG A 74 3.06 8.01 1.09
CA ARG A 74 3.27 9.46 0.98
C ARG A 74 2.32 10.27 1.84
N ALA A 75 1.04 9.89 1.88
CA ALA A 75 0.06 10.54 2.73
C ALA A 75 0.46 10.45 4.21
N ILE A 76 0.88 9.26 4.68
CA ILE A 76 1.35 9.05 6.06
C ILE A 76 2.60 9.90 6.34
N ARG A 77 3.55 9.96 5.41
CA ARG A 77 4.77 10.76 5.59
C ARG A 77 4.45 12.26 5.66
N LYS A 78 3.54 12.74 4.81
CA LYS A 78 3.08 14.12 4.84
C LYS A 78 2.37 14.45 6.14
N ASP A 79 1.54 13.54 6.64
CA ASP A 79 0.88 13.65 7.95
C ASP A 79 1.88 13.81 9.10
N LEU A 80 3.00 13.11 9.02
CA LEU A 80 4.12 13.20 9.96
C LEU A 80 5.03 14.43 9.74
N GLY A 81 4.68 15.34 8.82
CA GLY A 81 5.40 16.58 8.56
C GLY A 81 6.55 16.47 7.54
N HIS A 82 6.66 15.36 6.81
CA HIS A 82 7.64 15.25 5.73
C HIS A 82 7.22 16.05 4.48
N ASN A 83 8.20 16.64 3.80
CA ASN A 83 8.02 17.27 2.51
C ASN A 83 8.62 16.40 1.40
N ASP A 84 7.76 15.67 0.69
CA ASP A 84 8.13 14.66 -0.29
C ASP A 84 8.05 15.16 -1.75
N ASN A 85 8.12 16.48 -1.98
CA ASN A 85 7.94 17.11 -3.30
C ASN A 85 8.86 16.59 -4.42
N ASN A 86 9.99 15.98 -4.07
CA ASN A 86 10.97 15.44 -5.03
C ASN A 86 10.82 13.93 -5.29
N LEU A 87 9.99 13.22 -4.50
CA LEU A 87 9.78 11.79 -4.70
C LEU A 87 8.83 11.58 -5.88
N LYS A 88 9.19 10.69 -6.80
CA LYS A 88 8.40 10.26 -7.96
C LYS A 88 7.60 9.01 -7.67
N ASP A 89 6.49 8.80 -8.37
CA ASP A 89 5.64 7.61 -8.21
C ASP A 89 6.45 6.33 -8.07
N LEU A 90 6.10 5.52 -7.06
CA LEU A 90 6.74 4.24 -6.70
C LEU A 90 8.15 4.33 -6.07
N ASP A 91 8.76 5.51 -5.91
CA ASP A 91 10.10 5.62 -5.30
C ASP A 91 10.17 4.95 -3.92
N LEU A 92 9.16 5.11 -3.06
CA LEU A 92 9.15 4.51 -1.71
C LEU A 92 8.99 2.99 -1.76
N ILE A 93 8.26 2.48 -2.76
CA ILE A 93 8.09 1.05 -2.97
C ILE A 93 9.38 0.43 -3.52
N LYS A 94 10.03 1.11 -4.46
CA LYS A 94 11.27 0.69 -5.11
C LYS A 94 12.43 0.47 -4.13
N ILE A 95 12.52 1.27 -3.07
CA ILE A 95 13.55 1.10 -2.02
C ILE A 95 13.50 -0.30 -1.38
N ASN A 96 12.30 -0.88 -1.24
CA ASN A 96 12.11 -2.19 -0.61
C ASN A 96 12.20 -3.34 -1.62
N LEU A 97 12.45 -3.06 -2.90
CA LEU A 97 12.60 -4.09 -3.92
C LEU A 97 14.06 -4.46 -4.09
N LYS A 98 14.33 -5.77 -4.07
CA LYS A 98 15.63 -6.34 -4.46
C LYS A 98 16.04 -6.00 -5.90
N ASP A 99 15.07 -5.70 -6.77
CA ASP A 99 15.28 -5.29 -8.17
C ASP A 99 14.27 -4.19 -8.56
N PRO A 100 14.65 -2.90 -8.40
CA PRO A 100 13.74 -1.76 -8.56
C PRO A 100 13.51 -1.31 -10.02
N GLU A 101 14.31 -1.78 -10.99
CA GLU A 101 14.23 -1.33 -12.39
C GLU A 101 13.10 -1.98 -13.20
N ASN A 102 12.51 -3.07 -12.68
CA ASN A 102 11.42 -3.80 -13.34
C ASN A 102 10.02 -3.21 -13.09
N LEU A 103 9.93 -2.02 -12.50
CA LEU A 103 8.69 -1.24 -12.35
C LEU A 103 8.77 0.02 -13.21
N ASN A 104 8.64 -0.15 -14.53
CA ASN A 104 8.54 0.94 -15.51
C ASN A 104 7.10 1.11 -15.97
#